data_AF-A0A290WYH5-F1
#
_entry.id   AF-A0A290WYH5-F1
#
_cell.length_a   1.000
_cell.length_b   1.000
_cell.length_c   1.000
_cell.angle_alpha   90.00
_cell.angle_beta   90.00
_cell.angle_gamma   90.00
#
_symmetry.space_group_name_H-M   'P 1'
#
loop_
_entity.id
_entity.type
_entity.pdbx_description
1 polymer ?
#
loop_
_entity_poly.entity_id
_entity_poly.type
_entity_poly.pdbx_seq_one_letter_code
_entity_poly.pdbx_strand_id
1 'polypeptide(L)'
;MPDNLRSGVSKASRYEPDVNPTYQDLAEHYGVAVLPARARRPKDKAKVENGVLVVTRWVLARLRHQRFFSLNELNRSLRTLLADLNQRPLKKLPGSRASAFAEMDQPALRAPPEWR
;
A
#
# COMPACT_ATOMS: atom_id res chain seq x y z
N MET A 1 13.18 -4.57 1.16
CA MET A 1 11.99 -4.49 2.04
C MET A 1 11.95 -5.76 2.85
N PRO A 2 11.87 -5.75 4.19
CA PRO A 2 11.80 -6.98 4.97
C PRO A 2 10.46 -7.68 4.73
N ASP A 3 10.51 -9.01 4.54
CA ASP A 3 9.33 -9.82 4.18
C ASP A 3 8.47 -10.19 5.39
N ASN A 4 9.05 -10.18 6.59
CA ASN A 4 8.37 -10.42 7.86
C ASN A 4 8.88 -9.40 8.87
N LEU A 5 8.28 -8.20 8.90
CA LEU A 5 8.61 -7.22 9.92
C LEU A 5 8.21 -7.80 11.28
N ARG A 6 9.17 -7.93 12.20
CA ARG A 6 8.96 -8.58 13.51
C ARG A 6 7.87 -7.88 14.35
N SER A 7 7.54 -6.62 14.06
CA SER A 7 6.43 -5.91 14.70
C SER A 7 5.03 -6.31 14.20
N GLY A 8 4.91 -6.92 13.01
CA GLY A 8 3.64 -7.40 12.46
C GLY A 8 3.51 -8.93 12.47
N VAL A 9 4.62 -9.66 12.37
CA VAL A 9 4.64 -11.13 12.35
C VAL A 9 5.70 -11.63 13.34
N SER A 10 5.25 -12.21 14.45
CA SER A 10 6.09 -12.82 15.49
C SER A 10 6.71 -14.11 14.98
N LYS A 11 5.92 -14.96 14.31
CA LYS A 11 6.38 -16.20 13.67
C LYS A 11 5.61 -16.47 12.38
N ALA A 12 6.32 -16.43 11.25
CA ALA A 12 5.73 -16.79 9.96
C ALA A 12 5.51 -18.31 9.88
N SER A 13 4.28 -18.74 9.67
CA SER A 13 3.90 -20.15 9.46
C SER A 13 2.93 -20.23 8.28
N ARG A 14 2.91 -21.39 7.61
CA ARG A 14 2.07 -21.63 6.43
C ARG A 14 0.59 -21.79 6.77
N TYR A 15 0.28 -22.20 8.00
CA TYR A 15 -1.06 -22.55 8.45
C TYR A 15 -1.49 -21.78 9.70
N GLU A 16 -0.54 -21.45 10.59
CA GLU A 16 -0.80 -20.71 11.85
C GLU A 16 0.26 -19.62 12.05
N PRO A 17 0.26 -18.55 11.24
CA PRO A 17 1.17 -17.45 11.48
C PRO A 17 0.83 -16.79 12.83
N ASP A 18 1.84 -16.65 13.69
CA ASP A 18 1.72 -15.88 14.92
C ASP A 18 1.86 -14.40 14.53
N VAL A 19 0.71 -13.79 14.27
CA VAL A 19 0.55 -12.35 14.01
C VAL A 19 0.59 -11.63 15.34
N ASN A 20 1.20 -10.45 15.38
CA ASN A 20 1.21 -9.64 16.60
C ASN A 20 -0.23 -9.45 17.11
N PRO A 21 -0.52 -9.64 18.42
CA PRO A 21 -1.87 -9.53 18.98
C PRO A 21 -2.61 -8.25 18.58
N THR A 22 -1.92 -7.10 18.54
CA THR A 22 -2.55 -5.83 18.09
C THR A 22 -2.97 -5.86 16.62
N TYR A 23 -2.21 -6.53 15.76
CA TYR A 23 -2.59 -6.71 14.35
C TYR A 23 -3.71 -7.72 14.19
N GLN A 24 -3.78 -8.73 15.07
CA GLN A 24 -4.88 -9.69 15.12
C GLN A 24 -6.19 -9.02 15.55
N ASP A 25 -6.16 -8.21 16.61
CA ASP A 25 -7.32 -7.42 17.07
C ASP A 25 -7.83 -6.48 15.96
N LEU A 26 -6.91 -5.84 15.24
CA LEU A 26 -7.23 -5.02 14.07
C LEU A 26 -7.90 -5.86 12.96
N ALA A 27 -7.34 -7.03 12.68
CA ALA A 27 -7.85 -7.94 11.66
C ALA A 27 -9.28 -8.39 11.98
N GLU A 28 -9.54 -8.74 13.24
CA GLU A 28 -10.86 -9.11 13.75
C GLU A 28 -11.84 -7.95 13.72
N HIS A 29 -11.43 -6.76 14.17
CA HIS A 29 -12.27 -5.56 14.17
C HIS A 29 -12.76 -5.19 12.76
N TYR A 30 -11.89 -5.26 11.75
CA TYR A 30 -12.24 -4.96 10.36
C TYR A 30 -12.76 -6.18 9.58
N GLY A 31 -12.74 -7.38 10.16
CA GLY A 31 -13.12 -8.63 9.50
C GLY A 31 -12.23 -8.96 8.29
N VAL A 32 -10.92 -8.70 8.40
CA VAL A 32 -9.92 -8.95 7.37
C VAL A 32 -8.98 -10.07 7.79
N ALA A 33 -8.51 -10.89 6.84
CA ALA A 33 -7.53 -11.94 7.11
C ALA A 33 -6.10 -11.45 6.81
N VAL A 34 -5.18 -11.60 7.76
CA VAL A 34 -3.75 -11.28 7.57
C VAL A 34 -3.03 -12.54 7.09
N LEU A 35 -2.63 -12.55 5.82
CA LEU A 35 -1.89 -13.67 5.23
C LEU A 35 -0.43 -13.24 4.98
N PRO A 36 0.54 -13.68 5.79
CA PRO A 36 1.94 -13.32 5.57
C PRO A 36 2.51 -14.02 4.33
N ALA A 37 3.38 -13.32 3.62
CA ALA A 37 4.12 -13.89 2.50
C ALA A 37 5.04 -15.01 2.98
N ARG A 38 5.26 -16.04 2.14
CA ARG A 38 6.14 -17.15 2.51
C ARG A 38 7.57 -16.63 2.68
N ALA A 39 8.20 -17.00 3.80
CA ALA A 39 9.60 -16.66 4.04
C ALA A 39 10.49 -17.14 2.88
N ARG A 40 11.38 -16.26 2.40
CA ARG A 40 12.34 -16.53 1.31
C ARG A 40 11.68 -16.88 -0.05
N ARG A 41 10.43 -16.44 -0.29
CA ARG A 41 9.76 -16.55 -1.60
C ARG A 41 9.47 -15.15 -2.17
N PRO A 42 10.46 -14.51 -2.83
CA PRO A 42 10.34 -13.12 -3.29
C PRO A 42 9.23 -12.89 -4.33
N LYS A 43 8.74 -13.94 -4.99
CA LYS A 43 7.65 -13.84 -5.99
C LYS A 43 6.29 -13.52 -5.38
N ASP A 44 6.06 -13.80 -4.10
CA ASP A 44 4.76 -13.60 -3.44
C ASP A 44 4.44 -12.11 -3.21
N LYS A 45 5.45 -11.23 -3.32
CA LYS A 45 5.34 -9.78 -3.11
C LYS A 45 5.55 -8.95 -4.39
N ALA A 46 5.63 -9.61 -5.55
CA ALA A 46 5.98 -8.94 -6.81
C ALA A 46 5.06 -7.75 -7.16
N LYS A 47 3.77 -7.78 -6.80
CA LYS A 47 2.86 -6.65 -7.01
C LYS A 47 3.22 -5.43 -6.15
N VAL A 48 3.54 -5.65 -4.87
CA VAL A 48 3.90 -4.57 -3.92
C VAL A 48 5.23 -3.95 -4.33
N GLU A 49 6.24 -4.76 -4.64
CA GLU A 49 7.55 -4.26 -5.06
C GLU A 49 7.47 -3.43 -6.35
N ASN A 50 6.70 -3.90 -7.33
CA ASN A 50 6.44 -3.13 -8.54
C ASN A 50 5.71 -1.81 -8.23
N GLY A 51 4.75 -1.83 -7.29
CA GLY A 51 4.08 -0.61 -6.80
C GLY A 51 5.07 0.39 -6.21
N VAL A 52 5.97 -0.06 -5.33
CA VAL A 52 7.03 0.77 -4.74
C VAL A 52 7.93 1.34 -5.83
N LEU A 53 8.38 0.52 -6.80
CA LEU A 53 9.21 0.99 -7.91
C LEU A 53 8.49 2.06 -8.75
N VAL A 54 7.19 1.92 -8.98
CA VAL A 54 6.38 2.90 -9.70
C VAL A 54 6.34 4.23 -8.93
N VAL A 55 6.03 4.22 -7.63
CA VAL A 55 6.01 5.44 -6.81
C VAL A 55 7.39 6.08 -6.72
N THR A 56 8.45 5.29 -6.53
CA THR A 56 9.82 5.81 -6.49
C THR A 56 10.19 6.53 -7.79
N ARG A 57 9.86 5.95 -8.96
CA ARG A 57 10.19 6.55 -10.27
C ARG A 57 9.35 7.78 -10.58
N TRP A 58 8.05 7.75 -10.28
CA TRP A 58 7.12 8.80 -10.71
C TRP A 58 6.87 9.88 -9.69
N VAL A 59 7.25 9.66 -8.43
CA VAL A 59 7.09 10.64 -7.35
C VAL A 59 8.45 11.02 -6.80
N LEU A 60 9.15 10.10 -6.13
CA LEU A 60 10.40 10.43 -5.41
C LEU A 60 11.49 10.96 -6.35
N ALA A 61 11.68 10.33 -7.51
CA ALA A 61 12.68 10.80 -8.47
C ALA A 61 12.37 12.21 -8.99
N ARG A 62 11.10 12.63 -9.11
CA ARG A 62 10.72 13.99 -9.53
C ARG A 62 10.95 15.02 -8.41
N LEU A 63 10.88 14.58 -7.16
CA LEU A 63 11.09 15.43 -5.98
C LEU A 63 12.56 15.52 -5.53
N ARG A 64 13.45 14.66 -6.05
CA ARG A 64 14.83 14.48 -5.54
C ARG A 64 15.70 15.75 -5.49
N HIS A 65 15.39 16.74 -6.31
CA HIS A 65 16.12 18.01 -6.41
C HIS A 65 15.33 19.21 -5.88
N GLN A 66 14.17 18.95 -5.26
CA GLN A 66 13.33 19.97 -4.66
C GLN A 66 13.59 20.02 -3.16
N ARG A 67 13.72 21.23 -2.61
CA ARG A 67 13.81 21.45 -1.16
C ARG A 67 12.47 22.00 -0.69
N PHE A 68 11.98 21.42 0.40
CA PHE A 68 10.73 21.82 1.03
C PHE A 68 11.03 22.47 2.36
N PHE A 69 10.32 23.54 2.68
CA PHE A 69 10.47 24.28 3.93
C PHE A 69 9.31 24.05 4.90
N SER A 70 8.32 23.25 4.49
CA SER A 70 7.26 22.78 5.37
C SER A 70 6.70 21.44 4.92
N LEU A 71 6.11 20.70 5.88
CA LEU A 71 5.36 19.47 5.57
C LEU A 71 4.15 19.75 4.66
N ASN A 72 3.49 20.90 4.82
CA ASN A 72 2.36 21.28 3.96
C ASN A 72 2.79 21.45 2.50
N GLU A 73 3.94 22.08 2.27
CA GLU A 73 4.50 22.23 0.92
C GLU A 73 4.80 20.87 0.28
N LEU A 74 5.49 19.99 1.00
CA LEU A 74 5.77 18.63 0.55
C LEU A 74 4.47 17.86 0.25
N ASN A 75 3.49 17.92 1.15
CA ASN A 75 2.20 17.24 0.99
C ASN A 75 1.43 17.73 -0.23
N ARG A 76 1.48 19.03 -0.56
CA ARG A 76 0.88 19.56 -1.78
C ARG A 76 1.54 18.98 -3.02
N SER A 77 2.88 19.01 -3.09
CA SER A 77 3.62 18.44 -4.22
C SER A 77 3.37 16.94 -4.37
N LEU A 78 3.32 16.19 -3.26
CA LEU A 78 2.99 14.77 -3.28
C LEU A 78 1.57 14.52 -3.82
N ARG A 79 0.57 15.28 -3.37
CA ARG A 79 -0.82 15.13 -3.84
C ARG A 79 -0.94 15.33 -5.35
N THR A 80 -0.28 16.36 -5.89
CA THR A 80 -0.25 16.60 -7.34
C THR A 80 0.37 15.43 -8.10
N LEU A 81 1.55 14.98 -7.67
CA LEU A 81 2.25 13.87 -8.33
C LEU A 81 1.51 12.53 -8.23
N LEU A 82 0.81 12.30 -7.12
CA LEU A 82 -0.03 11.11 -6.94
C LEU A 82 -1.29 11.15 -7.80
N ALA A 83 -1.93 12.32 -7.93
CA ALA A 83 -3.06 12.49 -8.86
C ALA A 83 -2.64 12.20 -10.30
N ASP A 84 -1.52 12.79 -10.74
CA ASP A 84 -0.91 12.49 -12.06
C ASP A 84 -0.64 10.99 -12.23
N LEU A 85 -0.04 10.36 -11.22
CA LEU A 85 0.33 8.94 -11.28
C LEU A 85 -0.90 8.04 -11.42
N ASN A 86 -1.97 8.37 -10.69
CA ASN A 86 -3.18 7.54 -10.65
C ASN A 86 -4.02 7.68 -11.92
N GLN A 87 -3.98 8.84 -12.59
CA GLN A 87 -4.69 9.06 -13.85
C GLN A 87 -3.98 8.47 -15.08
N ARG A 88 -2.68 8.16 -14.97
CA ARG A 88 -1.91 7.60 -16.10
C ARG A 88 -2.48 6.25 -16.57
N PRO A 89 -2.59 6.05 -17.90
CA PRO A 89 -3.00 4.77 -18.47
C PRO A 89 -2.11 3.61 -18.02
N LEU A 90 -2.73 2.47 -17.73
CA LEU A 90 -2.02 1.23 -17.46
C LEU A 90 -1.49 0.64 -18.78
N LYS A 91 -0.33 -0.02 -18.73
CA LYS A 91 0.30 -0.58 -19.95
C LYS A 91 -0.34 -1.90 -20.42
N LYS A 92 -0.86 -2.70 -19.49
CA LYS A 92 -1.36 -4.07 -19.74
C LYS A 92 -2.85 -4.22 -19.48
N LEU A 93 -3.50 -3.18 -18.99
CA LEU A 93 -4.92 -3.17 -18.63
C LEU A 93 -5.53 -1.88 -19.18
N PRO A 94 -6.83 -1.90 -19.53
CA PRO A 94 -7.53 -0.68 -19.92
C PRO A 94 -7.62 0.30 -18.74
N GLY A 95 -7.80 1.59 -19.06
CA GLY A 95 -8.00 2.63 -18.06
C GLY A 95 -6.74 2.99 -17.27
N SER A 96 -6.95 3.50 -16.06
CA SER A 96 -5.93 4.01 -15.14
C SER A 96 -6.09 3.39 -13.74
N ARG A 97 -5.17 3.69 -12.82
CA ARG A 97 -5.32 3.25 -11.42
C ARG A 97 -6.54 3.88 -10.77
N ALA A 98 -6.83 5.14 -11.12
CA ALA A 98 -8.01 5.85 -10.63
C ALA A 98 -9.31 5.21 -11.13
N SER A 99 -9.39 4.82 -12.41
CA SER A 99 -10.61 4.15 -12.92
C SER A 99 -10.78 2.75 -12.32
N ALA A 100 -9.69 1.99 -12.19
CA ALA A 100 -9.71 0.68 -11.56
C ALA A 100 -10.18 0.75 -10.09
N PHE A 101 -9.72 1.75 -9.33
CA PHE A 101 -10.19 1.99 -7.97
C PHE A 101 -11.67 2.34 -7.92
N ALA A 102 -12.12 3.26 -8.79
CA ALA A 102 -13.51 3.69 -8.82
C ALA A 102 -14.48 2.55 -9.17
N GLU A 103 -14.06 1.64 -10.07
CA GLU A 103 -14.89 0.53 -10.53
C GLU A 103 -14.92 -0.65 -9.53
N MET A 104 -13.78 -0.98 -8.92
CA MET A 104 -13.65 -2.21 -8.11
C MET A 104 -13.60 -1.95 -6.61
N ASP A 105 -12.71 -1.04 -6.17
CA ASP A 105 -12.40 -0.89 -4.75
C ASP A 105 -13.40 0.03 -4.06
N GLN A 106 -13.69 1.20 -4.65
CA GLN A 106 -14.57 2.22 -4.10
C GLN A 106 -15.96 1.70 -3.69
N PRO A 107 -16.69 0.90 -4.50
CA PRO A 107 -17.99 0.36 -4.08
C PRO A 107 -17.89 -0.69 -2.98
N ALA A 108 -16.72 -1.30 -2.77
CA ALA A 108 -16.49 -2.30 -1.72
C ALA A 108 -16.00 -1.68 -0.39
N LEU A 109 -15.74 -0.37 -0.36
CA LEU A 109 -15.29 0.30 0.86
C LEU A 109 -16.42 0.39 1.88
N ARG A 110 -16.14 -0.06 3.11
CA ARG A 110 -17.01 0.19 4.26
C ARG A 110 -16.76 1.61 4.79
N ALA A 111 -17.79 2.19 5.40
CA ALA A 111 -17.62 3.44 6.13
C ALA A 111 -16.54 3.27 7.20
N PRO A 112 -15.68 4.28 7.43
CA PRO A 112 -14.75 4.24 8.55
C PRO A 112 -15.55 4.14 9.86
N PRO A 113 -15.02 3.48 10.90
CA PRO A 113 -15.67 3.45 12.20
C PRO A 113 -15.83 4.89 12.72
N GLU A 114 -16.93 5.13 13.42
CA GLU A 114 -17.10 6.39 14.14
C GLU A 114 -16.00 6.51 15.20
N TRP A 115 -15.30 7.63 15.19
CA TRP A 115 -14.38 7.96 16.28
C TRP A 115 -15.25 8.27 17.51
N ARG A 116 -15.18 7.42 18.53
CA ARG A 116 -15.75 7.70 19.86
C ARG A 116 -14.70 8.37 20.73
#